data_AF-A0A8C7RQZ6-F1
#
_entry.id   AF-A0A8C7RQZ6-F1
#
_cell.length_a   1.000
_cell.length_b   1.000
_cell.length_c   1.000
_cell.angle_alpha   90.00
_cell.angle_beta   90.00
_cell.angle_gamma   90.00
#
_symmetry.space_group_name_H-M   'P 1'
#
loop_
_entity.id
_entity.type
_entity.pdbx_description
1 polymer ?
#
loop_
_entity_poly.entity_id
_entity_poly.type
_entity_poly.pdbx_seq_one_letter_code
_entity_poly.pdbx_strand_id
1 'polypeptide(L)'
;VPYGLKLLRHHGVKGKTPAVGPGGRCMSLNTPVVVHCRAGVACTGVFILNKLMISCLEHNERVEVPIMLGHLMQQRMLMVQTISQYKFVYEVLIQFLKNSHLICTLTSDL
;
A
#
# COMPACT_ATOMS: atom_id res chain seq x y z
N VAL A 1 -4.00 0.55 17.32
CA VAL A 1 -4.11 0.23 15.88
C VAL A 1 -4.57 1.47 15.08
N PRO A 2 -3.81 2.59 14.98
CA PRO A 2 -4.45 3.86 14.60
C PRO A 2 -4.21 4.32 13.15
N TYR A 3 -3.02 4.17 12.57
CA TYR A 3 -2.69 4.83 11.30
C TYR A 3 -2.62 3.88 10.08
N GLY A 4 -1.83 2.82 10.13
CA GLY A 4 -1.61 1.93 8.97
C GLY A 4 -2.88 1.24 8.44
N LEU A 5 -3.78 0.77 9.32
CA LEU A 5 -5.04 0.14 8.90
C LEU A 5 -6.14 1.16 8.59
N LYS A 6 -6.04 2.38 9.14
CA LYS A 6 -7.04 3.44 8.94
C LYS A 6 -6.84 4.13 7.58
N LEU A 7 -5.60 4.27 7.12
CA LEU A 7 -5.28 4.69 5.75
C LEU A 7 -5.79 3.69 4.71
N LEU A 8 -5.55 2.39 4.93
CA LEU A 8 -6.09 1.31 4.08
C LEU A 8 -7.63 1.26 4.06
N ARG A 9 -8.31 1.77 5.09
CA ARG A 9 -9.77 1.88 5.15
C ARG A 9 -10.32 3.15 4.50
N HIS A 10 -9.60 4.27 4.54
CA HIS A 10 -10.06 5.54 3.95
C HIS A 10 -9.69 5.68 2.46
N HIS A 11 -8.56 5.12 2.03
CA HIS A 11 -8.05 5.21 0.66
C HIS A 11 -8.11 3.86 -0.04
N GLY A 12 -9.35 3.44 -0.32
CA GLY A 12 -9.71 2.12 -0.82
C GLY A 12 -8.74 1.56 -1.86
N VAL A 13 -7.95 0.57 -1.43
CA VAL A 13 -7.44 -0.46 -2.33
C VAL A 13 -8.67 -1.24 -2.82
N LYS A 14 -9.30 -0.75 -3.89
CA LYS A 14 -10.33 -1.48 -4.63
C LYS A 14 -9.68 -2.72 -5.23
N GLY A 15 -9.62 -3.79 -4.45
CA GLY A 15 -9.46 -5.13 -4.99
C GLY A 15 -10.66 -5.40 -5.89
N LYS A 16 -10.46 -5.34 -7.21
CA LYS A 16 -11.41 -5.85 -8.19
C LYS A 16 -11.45 -7.38 -8.08
N THR A 17 -12.35 -7.89 -7.25
CA THR A 17 -12.99 -9.18 -7.49
C THR A 17 -14.45 -9.09 -7.02
N PRO A 18 -15.44 -9.31 -7.89
CA PRO A 18 -16.83 -9.36 -7.47
C PRO A 18 -17.06 -10.69 -6.76
N ALA A 19 -16.95 -10.71 -5.43
CA ALA A 19 -17.41 -11.85 -4.64
C ALA A 19 -18.92 -11.74 -4.47
N VAL A 20 -19.67 -12.36 -5.38
CA VAL A 20 -21.13 -12.56 -5.25
C VAL A 20 -21.37 -13.65 -4.23
N GLY A 21 -21.81 -13.27 -3.03
CA GLY A 21 -22.38 -14.20 -2.05
C GLY A 21 -23.88 -14.43 -2.30
N PRO A 22 -24.44 -15.58 -1.86
CA PRO A 22 -25.87 -15.85 -2.00
C PRO A 22 -26.64 -14.97 -1.03
N GLY A 23 -27.24 -13.87 -1.50
CA GLY A 23 -28.12 -13.04 -0.67
C GLY A 23 -28.09 -11.52 -0.85
N GLY A 24 -27.63 -10.98 -1.97
CA GLY A 24 -28.11 -9.68 -2.50
C GLY A 24 -28.09 -8.45 -1.58
N ARG A 25 -27.17 -8.37 -0.60
CA ARG A 25 -27.00 -7.16 0.23
C ARG A 25 -25.65 -6.51 -0.07
N CYS A 26 -25.70 -5.23 -0.48
CA CYS A 26 -24.54 -4.37 -0.65
C CYS A 26 -23.91 -4.09 0.74
N MET A 27 -22.94 -4.91 1.13
CA MET A 27 -22.13 -4.68 2.32
C MET A 27 -21.05 -3.66 1.96
N SER A 28 -20.99 -2.55 2.70
CA SER A 28 -19.85 -1.62 2.65
C SER A 28 -18.54 -2.42 2.67
N LEU A 29 -17.65 -2.20 1.68
CA LEU A 29 -16.38 -2.90 1.50
C LEU A 29 -15.36 -2.57 2.61
N ASN A 30 -15.69 -2.97 3.84
CA ASN A 30 -14.89 -2.77 5.06
C ASN A 30 -14.14 -4.05 5.47
N THR A 31 -13.92 -4.97 4.52
CA THR A 31 -13.19 -6.22 4.80
C THR A 31 -11.69 -5.95 4.73
N PRO A 32 -10.92 -6.22 5.80
CA PRO A 32 -9.47 -6.02 5.78
C PRO A 32 -8.81 -6.93 4.74
N VAL A 33 -7.91 -6.37 3.93
CA VAL A 33 -7.11 -7.15 2.98
C VAL A 33 -6.07 -7.97 3.74
N VAL A 34 -6.10 -9.28 3.56
CA VAL A 34 -5.13 -10.20 4.14
C VAL A 34 -3.95 -10.34 3.19
N VAL A 35 -2.75 -10.04 3.69
CA VAL A 35 -1.49 -10.23 2.96
C VAL A 35 -0.59 -11.13 3.79
N HIS A 36 -0.08 -12.22 3.19
CA HIS A 36 0.86 -13.10 3.86
C HIS A 36 1.99 -13.52 2.91
N CYS A 37 3.11 -13.90 3.51
CA CYS A 37 4.18 -14.64 2.84
C CYS A 37 4.41 -15.94 3.62
N ARG A 38 5.65 -16.43 3.72
CA ARG A 38 5.97 -17.61 4.54
C ARG A 38 5.90 -17.32 6.04
N ALA A 39 6.58 -16.25 6.49
CA ALA A 39 6.58 -15.82 7.89
C ALA A 39 5.65 -14.62 8.17
N GLY A 40 5.10 -14.01 7.12
CA GLY A 40 4.18 -12.87 7.22
C GLY A 40 4.83 -11.56 7.70
N VAL A 41 6.16 -11.40 7.56
CA VAL A 41 6.90 -10.24 8.09
C VAL A 41 7.66 -9.46 7.01
N ALA A 42 8.54 -10.11 6.23
CA ALA A 42 9.43 -9.42 5.30
C ALA A 42 8.71 -8.94 4.03
N CYS A 43 8.37 -9.86 3.10
CA CYS A 43 7.70 -9.50 1.85
C CYS A 43 6.32 -8.88 2.08
N THR A 44 5.60 -9.35 3.11
CA THR A 44 4.34 -8.77 3.55
C THR A 44 4.52 -7.32 3.99
N GLY A 45 5.54 -7.01 4.80
CA GLY A 45 5.82 -5.65 5.25
C GLY A 45 6.23 -4.73 4.12
N VAL A 46 7.08 -5.19 3.19
CA VAL A 46 7.47 -4.42 1.99
C VAL A 46 6.24 -4.09 1.14
N PHE A 47 5.37 -5.07 0.91
CA PHE A 47 4.16 -4.86 0.12
C PHE A 47 3.19 -3.86 0.76
N ILE A 48 2.92 -4.03 2.06
CA ILE A 48 2.03 -3.13 2.80
C ILE A 48 2.61 -1.71 2.83
N LEU A 49 3.91 -1.58 3.11
CA LEU A 49 4.58 -0.27 3.14
C LEU A 49 4.52 0.42 1.78
N ASN A 50 4.84 -0.28 0.69
CA ASN A 50 4.72 0.27 -0.66
C ASN A 50 3.30 0.74 -0.97
N LYS A 51 2.28 -0.06 -0.62
CA LYS A 51 0.89 0.33 -0.86
C LYS A 51 0.47 1.57 -0.08
N LEU A 52 0.90 1.68 1.18
CA LEU A 52 0.65 2.87 1.98
C LEU A 52 1.33 4.11 1.38
N MET A 53 2.59 3.98 0.98
CA MET A 53 3.36 5.10 0.43
C MET A 53 2.84 5.56 -0.93
N ILE A 54 2.44 4.62 -1.80
CA ILE A 54 1.78 4.95 -3.07
C ILE A 54 0.43 5.62 -2.81
N SER A 55 -0.37 5.13 -1.86
CA SER A 55 -1.62 5.77 -1.47
C SER A 55 -1.41 7.20 -0.98
N CYS A 56 -0.36 7.45 -0.19
CA CYS A 56 -0.02 8.82 0.23
C CYS A 56 0.32 9.69 -0.99
N LEU A 57 1.10 9.19 -1.95
CA LEU A 57 1.41 9.92 -3.18
C LEU A 57 0.16 10.23 -4.01
N GLU A 58 -0.74 9.27 -4.19
CA GLU A 58 -1.99 9.44 -4.96
C GLU A 58 -2.92 10.50 -4.35
N HIS A 59 -2.88 10.68 -3.03
CA HIS A 59 -3.71 11.65 -2.32
C HIS A 59 -2.94 12.91 -1.91
N ASN A 60 -1.72 13.09 -2.44
CA ASN A 60 -0.85 14.23 -2.18
C ASN A 60 -0.54 14.44 -0.67
N GLU A 61 -0.45 13.34 0.07
CA GLU A 61 -0.05 13.30 1.47
C GLU A 61 1.47 13.20 1.62
N ARG A 62 1.98 13.50 2.82
CA ARG A 62 3.41 13.41 3.11
C ARG A 62 3.88 11.95 3.13
N VAL A 63 4.92 11.66 2.36
CA VAL A 63 5.54 10.34 2.29
C VAL A 63 6.75 10.27 3.22
N GLU A 64 6.56 9.68 4.39
CA GLU A 64 7.61 9.50 5.40
C GLU A 64 7.82 8.01 5.66
N VAL A 65 8.59 7.36 4.78
CA VAL A 65 8.90 5.92 4.83
C VAL A 65 9.37 5.43 6.23
N PRO A 66 10.35 6.06 6.90
CA PRO A 66 10.84 5.55 8.20
C PRO A 66 9.79 5.65 9.31
N ILE A 67 8.96 6.70 9.29
CA ILE A 67 7.88 6.90 10.29
C ILE A 67 6.80 5.84 10.10
N MET A 68 6.40 5.60 8.85
CA MET A 68 5.40 4.61 8.51
C MET A 68 5.88 3.18 8.75
N LEU A 69 7.16 2.90 8.50
CA LEU A 69 7.77 1.63 8.89
C LEU A 69 7.77 1.46 10.42
N GLY A 70 8.09 2.51 11.18
CA GLY A 70 7.99 2.50 12.64
C GLY A 70 6.59 2.14 13.13
N HIS A 71 5.55 2.72 12.52
CA HIS A 71 4.16 2.36 12.82
C HIS A 71 3.82 0.91 12.48
N LEU A 72 4.33 0.38 11.36
CA LEU A 72 4.12 -1.03 11.01
C LEU A 72 4.82 -1.97 12.00
N MET A 73 6.04 -1.64 12.43
CA MET A 73 6.78 -2.41 13.44
C MET A 73 6.08 -2.42 14.80
N GLN A 74 5.38 -1.34 15.16
CA GLN A 74 4.52 -1.30 16.35
C GLN A 74 3.28 -2.22 16.24
N GLN A 75 2.77 -2.47 15.03
CA GLN A 75 1.64 -3.39 14.84
C GLN A 75 2.08 -4.86 14.71
N ARG A 76 3.24 -5.10 14.09
CA ARG A 76 3.86 -6.42 13.99
C ARG A 76 5.36 -6.25 13.86
N MET A 77 6.11 -6.77 14.83
CA MET A 77 7.57 -6.65 14.85
C MET A 77 8.20 -7.29 13.61
N LEU A 78 9.42 -6.86 13.27
CA LEU A 78 10.27 -7.46 12.23
C LEU A 78 9.77 -7.23 10.78
N MET A 79 8.95 -6.22 10.53
CA MET A 79 8.65 -5.75 9.18
C MET A 79 9.89 -5.07 8.56
N VAL A 80 10.22 -5.41 7.30
CA VAL A 80 11.31 -4.81 6.50
C VAL A 80 12.66 -4.77 7.25
N GLN A 81 13.32 -5.93 7.38
CA GLN A 81 14.52 -6.07 8.20
C GLN A 81 15.84 -5.77 7.46
N THR A 82 15.85 -5.88 6.13
CA THR A 82 17.09 -5.76 5.36
C THR A 82 17.17 -4.43 4.64
N ILE A 83 18.39 -3.91 4.52
CA ILE A 83 18.67 -2.68 3.75
C ILE A 83 18.23 -2.84 2.29
N SER A 84 18.36 -4.04 1.71
CA SER A 84 17.91 -4.31 0.35
C SER A 84 16.39 -4.15 0.18
N GLN A 85 15.59 -4.59 1.16
CA GLN A 85 14.14 -4.40 1.14
C GLN A 85 13.76 -2.93 1.32
N TYR A 86 14.47 -2.22 2.21
CA TYR A 86 14.26 -0.79 2.41
C TYR A 86 14.58 -0.01 1.13
N LYS A 87 15.72 -0.28 0.48
CA LYS A 87 16.07 0.31 -0.84
C LYS A 87 15.00 0.00 -1.89
N PHE A 88 14.53 -1.24 -1.95
CA PHE A 88 13.49 -1.64 -2.89
C PHE A 88 12.19 -0.83 -2.74
N VAL A 89 11.81 -0.45 -1.51
CA VAL A 89 10.65 0.43 -1.27
C VAL A 89 10.86 1.80 -1.96
N TYR A 90 12.04 2.40 -1.83
CA TYR A 90 12.33 3.67 -2.51
C TYR A 90 12.37 3.53 -4.03
N GLU A 91 12.96 2.45 -4.56
CA GLU A 91 12.98 2.21 -6.01
C GLU A 91 11.56 2.13 -6.59
N VAL A 92 10.65 1.43 -5.91
CA VAL A 92 9.24 1.33 -6.33
C VAL A 92 8.56 2.71 -6.30
N LEU A 93 8.82 3.53 -5.28
CA LEU A 93 8.23 4.87 -5.19
C LEU A 93 8.75 5.81 -6.27
N ILE A 94 10.05 5.78 -6.54
CA ILE A 94 10.67 6.57 -7.61
C ILE A 94 10.11 6.13 -8.97
N GLN A 95 9.98 4.83 -9.22
CA GLN A 95 9.38 4.31 -10.45
C GLN A 95 7.91 4.72 -10.60
N PHE A 96 7.14 4.67 -9.50
CA PHE A 96 5.75 5.13 -9.50
C PHE A 96 5.64 6.59 -9.90
N LEU A 97 6.46 7.47 -9.30
CA LEU A 97 6.50 8.90 -9.65
C LEU A 97 6.88 9.13 -11.11
N LYS A 98 7.94 8.48 -11.60
CA LYS A 98 8.35 8.58 -13.01
C LYS A 98 7.22 8.20 -13.97
N ASN A 99 6.53 7.09 -13.70
CA ASN A 99 5.44 6.60 -14.54
C ASN A 99 4.19 7.48 -14.45
N SER A 100 3.87 8.01 -13.26
CA SER A 100 2.72 8.91 -13.08
C SER A 100 2.87 10.21 -13.89
N HIS A 101 4.09 10.74 -14.02
CA HIS A 101 4.36 11.91 -14.87
C HIS A 101 4.42 11.56 -16.37
N LEU A 102 4.91 10.36 -16.73
CA LEU A 102 4.97 9.89 -18.13
C LEU A 102 3.59 9.63 -18.74
N ILE A 103 2.61 9.17 -17.96
CA ILE A 103 1.24 8.97 -18.46
C ILE A 103 0.63 10.32 -18.87
N CYS A 104 0.86 11.39 -18.10
CA CYS A 104 0.35 12.72 -18.44
C CYS A 104 0.95 13.27 -19.74
N THR A 105 2.23 13.04 -20.02
CA THR A 105 2.86 13.47 -21.28
C THR A 105 2.39 12.66 -22.47
N LEU A 106 2.31 11.32 -22.34
CA LEU A 106 1.86 10.45 -23.43
C LEU A 106 0.38 10.65 -23.83
N THR A 107 -0.47 11.15 -22.92
CA THR A 107 -1.85 11.52 -23.25
C THR A 107 -2.03 12.96 -23.73
N SER A 108 -0.98 13.79 -23.68
CA SER A 108 -1.01 15.18 -24.19
C SER A 108 -0.50 15.31 -25.63
N ASP A 109 0.22 14.29 -26.12
CA ASP A 109 0.77 14.21 -27.48
C ASP A 109 -0.11 13.36 -28.44
N LEU A 110 -1.38 13.08 -28.08
CA LEU A 110 -2.38 12.45 -28.94
C LEU A 110 -3.59 13.36 -29.18
#